data_AF-A0A9D7Y5Q7-F1
#
_entry.id   AF-A0A9D7Y5Q7-F1
#
_cell.length_a   1.000
_cell.length_b   1.000
_cell.length_c   1.000
_cell.angle_alpha   90.00
_cell.angle_beta   90.00
_cell.angle_gamma   90.00
#
_symmetry.space_group_name_H-M   'P 1'
#
loop_
_entity.id
_entity.type
_entity.pdbx_description
1 polymer ?
#
loop_
_entity_poly.entity_id
_entity_poly.type
_entity_poly.pdbx_seq_one_letter_code
_entity_poly.pdbx_strand_id
1 'polypeptide(L)'
;MLKFKNGATAVLYSSFTIHTDTKCEIFGTKGKISIPTRFHEQNNYSIHFANGKNEHFETDKKGYGYSYEIEHFNQCLISGLKESPVMTYNMSLDILRIMDSVRKQIGLKYIWD
;
A
#
# COMPACT_ATOMS: atom_id res chain seq x y z
N MET A 1 -1.56 4.26 14.77
CA MET A 1 -2.72 4.67 13.95
C MET A 1 -2.38 5.97 13.25
N LEU A 2 -2.61 6.05 11.94
CA LEU A 2 -2.43 7.26 11.14
C LEU A 2 -3.75 8.02 11.04
N LYS A 3 -3.70 9.35 11.11
CA LYS A 3 -4.85 10.24 10.95
C LYS A 3 -4.58 11.19 9.78
N PHE A 4 -5.54 11.28 8.86
CA PHE A 4 -5.45 12.14 7.69
C PHE A 4 -6.27 13.41 7.88
N LYS A 5 -5.91 14.48 7.16
CA LYS A 5 -6.55 15.82 7.27
C LYS A 5 -8.06 15.80 7.00
N ASN A 6 -8.52 14.87 6.17
CA ASN A 6 -9.94 14.69 5.84
C ASN A 6 -10.72 13.87 6.88
N GLY A 7 -10.11 13.54 8.04
CA GLY A 7 -10.73 12.74 9.09
C GLY A 7 -10.63 11.23 8.88
N ALA A 8 -10.10 10.75 7.75
CA ALA A 8 -9.85 9.33 7.55
C ALA A 8 -8.73 8.83 8.50
N THR A 9 -8.79 7.55 8.83
CA THR A 9 -7.78 6.90 9.66
C THR A 9 -7.28 5.62 9.01
N ALA A 10 -6.01 5.29 9.22
CA ALA A 10 -5.45 4.00 8.82
C ALA A 10 -4.81 3.29 10.02
N VAL A 11 -5.05 1.99 10.09
CA VAL A 11 -4.42 1.08 11.04
C VAL A 11 -3.67 0.02 10.23
N LEU A 12 -2.39 -0.11 10.51
CA LEU A 12 -1.51 -1.09 9.87
C LEU A 12 -0.94 -1.96 10.98
N TYR A 13 -0.78 -3.24 10.68
CA TYR A 13 -0.25 -4.23 11.59
C TYR A 13 0.76 -5.12 10.85
N SER A 14 1.89 -5.36 11.49
CA SER A 14 2.91 -6.30 11.02
C SER A 14 3.44 -7.09 12.20
N SER A 15 3.86 -8.33 11.94
CA SER A 15 4.43 -9.21 12.95
C SER A 15 5.43 -10.17 12.32
N PHE A 16 6.48 -10.50 13.07
CA PHE A 16 7.42 -11.58 12.73
C PHE A 16 7.02 -12.92 13.37
N THR A 17 6.16 -12.91 14.38
CA THR A 17 5.83 -14.08 15.22
C THR A 17 4.41 -14.58 15.03
N ILE A 18 3.53 -13.75 14.45
CA ILE A 18 2.12 -14.07 14.24
C ILE A 18 1.84 -14.05 12.75
N HIS A 19 1.29 -15.15 12.24
CA HIS A 19 0.73 -15.18 10.90
C HIS A 19 -0.57 -14.38 10.87
N THR A 20 -0.65 -13.40 9.98
CA THR A 20 -1.85 -12.58 9.79
C THR A 20 -2.42 -12.83 8.43
N ASP A 21 -3.71 -12.55 8.25
CA ASP A 21 -4.37 -12.63 6.95
C ASP A 21 -3.63 -11.84 5.86
N THR A 22 -2.83 -10.82 6.22
CA THR A 22 -2.08 -9.97 5.26
C THR A 22 -2.99 -9.43 4.16
N LYS A 23 -4.20 -9.02 4.56
CA LYS A 23 -5.24 -8.45 3.69
C LYS A 23 -5.30 -6.93 3.83
N CYS A 24 -5.93 -6.27 2.87
CA CYS A 24 -6.21 -4.84 2.93
C CYS A 24 -7.72 -4.62 2.84
N GLU A 25 -8.26 -3.75 3.69
CA GLU A 25 -9.66 -3.33 3.65
C GLU A 25 -9.73 -1.81 3.65
N ILE A 26 -10.52 -1.26 2.73
CA ILE A 26 -10.77 0.18 2.61
C ILE A 26 -12.27 0.41 2.80
N PHE A 27 -12.64 1.11 3.86
CA PHE A 27 -14.02 1.37 4.22
C PHE A 27 -14.45 2.77 3.75
N GLY A 28 -15.65 2.85 3.20
CA GLY A 28 -16.29 4.10 2.82
C GLY A 28 -17.78 4.10 3.15
N THR A 29 -18.47 5.18 2.81
CA THR A 29 -19.90 5.35 3.12
C THR A 29 -20.82 4.40 2.36
N LYS A 30 -20.36 3.84 1.25
CA LYS A 30 -21.15 2.94 0.38
C LYS A 30 -20.83 1.46 0.58
N GLY A 31 -19.88 1.12 1.46
CA GLY A 31 -19.39 -0.24 1.63
C GLY A 31 -17.88 -0.29 1.84
N LYS A 32 -17.26 -1.41 1.44
CA LYS A 32 -15.81 -1.61 1.55
C LYS A 32 -15.21 -2.24 0.30
N ILE A 33 -13.93 -1.96 0.07
CA ILE A 33 -13.08 -2.69 -0.87
C ILE A 33 -12.23 -3.65 -0.03
N SER A 34 -12.10 -4.90 -0.48
CA SER A 34 -11.31 -5.95 0.16
C SER A 34 -10.33 -6.54 -0.84
N ILE A 35 -9.04 -6.50 -0.51
CA ILE A 35 -7.95 -7.13 -1.26
C ILE A 35 -7.46 -8.31 -0.41
N PRO A 36 -7.42 -9.54 -0.94
CA PRO A 36 -7.13 -10.74 -0.15
C PRO A 36 -5.67 -10.82 0.30
N THR A 37 -5.30 -11.95 0.91
CA THR A 37 -3.96 -12.20 1.47
C THR A 37 -2.84 -11.88 0.49
N ARG A 38 -1.67 -11.48 1.00
CA ARG A 38 -0.56 -10.93 0.21
C ARG A 38 -1.04 -9.76 -0.67
N PHE A 39 -1.82 -8.85 -0.08
CA PHE A 39 -2.49 -7.75 -0.80
C PHE A 39 -1.57 -6.92 -1.71
N HIS A 40 -0.27 -6.85 -1.39
CA HIS A 40 0.76 -6.11 -2.13
C HIS A 40 1.15 -6.73 -3.48
N GLU A 41 0.67 -7.93 -3.79
CA GLU A 41 0.97 -8.62 -5.07
C GLU A 41 -0.26 -9.33 -5.67
N GLN A 42 -1.46 -9.01 -5.18
CA GLN A 42 -2.71 -9.59 -5.66
C GLN A 42 -3.09 -9.04 -7.03
N ASN A 43 -3.84 -9.86 -7.76
CA ASN A 43 -4.41 -9.55 -9.06
C ASN A 43 -5.95 -9.60 -9.01
N ASN A 44 -6.54 -9.47 -7.83
CA ASN A 44 -7.98 -9.45 -7.67
C ASN A 44 -8.37 -8.67 -6.42
N TYR A 45 -9.61 -8.19 -6.40
CA TYR A 45 -10.22 -7.52 -5.25
C TYR A 45 -11.74 -7.64 -5.33
N SER A 46 -12.40 -7.42 -4.19
CA SER A 46 -13.85 -7.44 -4.09
C SER A 46 -14.38 -6.10 -3.57
N ILE A 47 -15.53 -5.67 -4.09
CA ILE A 47 -16.30 -4.54 -3.57
C ILE A 47 -17.55 -5.08 -2.89
N HIS A 48 -17.72 -4.74 -1.62
CA HIS A 48 -18.87 -5.13 -0.81
C HIS A 48 -19.72 -3.89 -0.52
N PHE A 49 -20.85 -3.76 -1.19
CA PHE A 49 -21.73 -2.61 -1.03
C PHE A 49 -22.65 -2.76 0.19
N ALA A 50 -23.01 -1.64 0.82
CA ALA A 50 -23.88 -1.62 2.00
C ALA A 50 -25.30 -2.14 1.73
N ASN A 51 -25.73 -2.18 0.47
CA ASN A 51 -27.01 -2.77 0.05
C ASN A 51 -26.96 -4.30 -0.13
N GLY A 52 -25.84 -4.94 0.23
CA GLY A 52 -25.65 -6.39 0.10
C GLY A 52 -25.14 -6.87 -1.26
N LYS A 53 -25.03 -5.98 -2.27
CA LYS A 53 -24.39 -6.33 -3.55
C LYS A 53 -22.89 -6.55 -3.33
N ASN A 54 -22.35 -7.60 -3.95
CA ASN A 54 -20.91 -7.85 -4.00
C ASN A 54 -20.47 -7.96 -5.45
N GLU A 55 -19.33 -7.37 -5.76
CA GLU A 55 -18.67 -7.49 -7.06
C GLU A 55 -17.24 -7.98 -6.86
N HIS A 56 -16.81 -8.91 -7.70
CA HIS A 56 -15.45 -9.43 -7.70
C HIS A 56 -14.77 -9.06 -9.01
N PHE A 57 -13.53 -8.60 -8.91
CA PHE A 57 -12.73 -8.17 -10.04
C PHE A 57 -11.42 -8.94 -10.05
N GLU A 58 -11.09 -9.48 -11.21
CA GLU A 58 -9.76 -10.03 -11.51
C GLU A 58 -9.05 -9.09 -12.48
N THR A 59 -7.74 -8.99 -12.34
CA THR A 59 -6.84 -8.22 -13.20
C THR A 59 -5.78 -9.16 -13.75
N ASP A 60 -5.29 -8.87 -14.95
CA ASP A 60 -4.15 -9.59 -15.49
C ASP A 60 -2.92 -9.38 -14.60
N LYS A 61 -2.14 -10.44 -14.38
CA LYS A 61 -0.84 -10.38 -13.71
C LYS A 61 0.27 -10.70 -14.71
N LYS A 62 1.11 -9.72 -15.00
CA LYS A 62 2.28 -9.90 -15.87
C LYS A 62 3.48 -10.38 -15.03
N GLY A 63 3.94 -11.59 -15.30
CA GLY A 63 5.07 -12.19 -14.59
C GLY A 63 4.81 -12.27 -13.08
N TYR A 64 5.84 -11.98 -12.28
CA TYR A 64 5.75 -12.02 -10.81
C TYR A 64 5.28 -10.70 -10.17
N GLY A 65 4.90 -9.69 -10.96
CA GLY A 65 4.41 -8.39 -10.48
C GLY A 65 5.41 -7.23 -10.62
N TYR A 66 6.72 -7.51 -10.72
CA TYR A 66 7.74 -6.47 -10.93
C TYR A 66 7.71 -5.86 -12.35
N SER A 67 7.04 -6.50 -13.31
CA SER A 67 7.00 -6.01 -14.69
C SER A 67 6.43 -4.60 -14.79
N TYR A 68 5.43 -4.25 -13.95
CA TYR A 68 4.79 -2.93 -13.98
C TYR A 68 5.74 -1.81 -13.53
N GLU A 69 6.49 -2.02 -12.45
CA GLU A 69 7.45 -1.01 -11.97
C GLU A 69 8.65 -0.86 -12.91
N ILE A 70 9.11 -1.95 -13.53
CA ILE A 70 10.18 -1.92 -14.55
C ILE A 70 9.73 -1.13 -15.77
N GLU A 71 8.51 -1.38 -16.26
CA GLU A 71 7.93 -0.64 -17.39
C GLU A 71 7.78 0.84 -17.06
N HIS A 72 7.26 1.17 -15.88
CA HIS A 72 7.12 2.55 -15.41
C HIS A 72 8.47 3.27 -15.28
N PHE A 73 9.49 2.59 -14.75
CA PHE A 73 10.84 3.14 -14.64
C PHE A 73 11.44 3.42 -16.03
N ASN A 74 11.31 2.48 -16.96
CA ASN A 74 11.76 2.66 -18.34
C ASN A 74 11.05 3.84 -19.03
N GLN A 75 9.75 4.00 -18.82
CA GLN A 75 9.00 5.16 -19.32
C GLN A 75 9.56 6.47 -18.76
N CYS A 76 9.77 6.55 -17.44
CA CYS A 76 10.36 7.73 -16.81
C CYS A 76 11.74 8.07 -17.40
N LEU A 77 12.60 7.05 -17.58
CA LEU A 77 13.93 7.21 -18.15
C LEU A 77 13.89 7.72 -19.59
N ILE A 78 13.07 7.11 -20.45
CA ILE A 78 12.92 7.50 -21.87
C ILE A 78 12.35 8.92 -21.99
N SER A 79 11.43 9.30 -21.10
CA SER A 79 10.85 10.64 -21.03
C SER A 79 11.77 11.68 -20.38
N GLY A 80 12.98 11.31 -19.95
CA GLY A 80 13.94 12.23 -19.31
C GLY A 80 13.47 12.74 -17.94
N LEU A 81 12.53 12.05 -17.28
CA LEU A 81 12.08 12.40 -15.95
C LEU A 81 13.15 12.04 -14.92
N LYS A 82 13.37 12.93 -13.96
CA LYS A 82 14.30 12.67 -12.85
C LYS A 82 13.66 11.88 -11.71
N GLU A 83 12.35 11.96 -11.57
CA GLU A 83 11.58 11.22 -10.58
C GLU A 83 10.30 10.63 -11.18
N SER A 84 9.76 9.61 -10.52
CA SER A 84 8.48 9.02 -10.89
C SER A 84 7.35 9.99 -10.49
N PRO A 85 6.39 10.28 -11.39
CA PRO A 85 5.22 11.08 -11.05
C PRO A 85 4.25 10.34 -10.12
N VAL A 86 4.37 9.01 -10.00
CA VAL A 86 3.55 8.16 -9.11
C VAL A 86 4.21 7.99 -7.75
N MET A 87 5.53 7.76 -7.74
CA MET A 87 6.34 7.57 -6.54
C MET A 87 7.40 8.67 -6.46
N THR A 88 6.94 9.86 -6.10
CA THR A 88 7.80 11.06 -6.01
C THR A 88 8.80 10.94 -4.87
N TYR A 89 9.88 11.74 -4.91
CA TYR A 89 10.83 11.80 -3.80
C TYR A 89 10.18 12.20 -2.48
N ASN A 90 9.21 13.12 -2.52
CA ASN A 90 8.46 13.53 -1.33
C ASN A 90 7.64 12.38 -0.75
N MET A 91 7.00 11.57 -1.60
CA MET A 91 6.27 10.39 -1.12
C MET A 91 7.21 9.38 -0.45
N SER A 92 8.42 9.17 -1.00
CA SER A 92 9.43 8.32 -0.38
C SER A 92 9.85 8.84 0.99
N LEU A 93 10.12 10.15 1.09
CA LEU A 93 10.48 10.80 2.36
C LEU A 93 9.36 10.72 3.39
N ASP A 94 8.10 10.87 2.98
CA ASP A 94 6.96 10.79 3.88
C ASP A 94 6.77 9.37 4.45
N ILE A 95 6.96 8.34 3.63
CA ILE A 95 6.96 6.94 4.10
C ILE A 95 8.12 6.72 5.10
N LEU A 96 9.33 7.19 4.78
CA LEU A 96 10.49 7.06 5.68
C LEU A 96 10.24 7.76 7.02
N ARG A 97 9.67 8.96 7.02
CA ARG A 97 9.30 9.68 8.25
C ARG A 97 8.29 8.92 9.10
N ILE A 98 7.33 8.22 8.48
CA ILE A 98 6.39 7.37 9.20
C ILE A 98 7.13 6.19 9.84
N MET A 99 8.00 5.51 9.11
CA MET A 99 8.81 4.40 9.65
C MET A 99 9.72 4.86 10.79
N ASP A 100 10.37 6.02 10.65
CA ASP A 100 11.20 6.64 11.69
C ASP A 100 10.41 6.97 12.95
N SER A 101 9.18 7.49 12.79
CA SER A 101 8.28 7.75 13.91
C SER A 101 7.88 6.46 14.63
N VAL A 102 7.58 5.39 13.89
CA VAL A 102 7.21 4.08 14.46
C VAL A 102 8.38 3.49 15.23
N ARG A 103 9.59 3.41 14.64
CA ARG A 103 10.76 2.84 15.32
C ARG A 103 11.09 3.60 16.61
N LYS A 104 10.97 4.94 16.59
CA LYS A 104 11.22 5.79 17.77
C LYS A 104 10.22 5.49 18.89
N GLN A 105 8.94 5.29 18.56
CA GLN A 105 7.89 4.98 19.55
C GLN A 105 8.11 3.61 20.22
N ILE A 106 8.65 2.63 19.50
CA ILE A 106 8.92 1.29 20.05
C ILE A 106 10.34 1.13 20.62
N GLY A 107 11.16 2.19 20.59
CA GLY A 107 12.53 2.17 21.09
C GLY A 107 13.53 1.40 20.22
N LEU A 108 13.20 1.12 18.96
CA LEU A 108 14.11 0.46 18.01
C LEU A 108 15.15 1.47 17.50
N LYS A 109 16.44 1.15 17.71
CA LYS A 109 17.59 1.94 17.27
C LYS A 109 18.51 1.10 16.39
N TYR A 110 19.05 1.70 15.35
CA TYR A 110 20.13 1.13 14.55
C TYR A 110 21.49 1.61 15.05
N ILE A 111 22.56 0.93 14.65
CA ILE A 111 23.94 1.27 15.06
C ILE A 111 24.45 2.60 14.48
N TRP A 112 23.74 3.14 13.48
CA TRP A 112 24.07 4.38 12.78
C TRP A 112 23.10 5.54 13.10
N ASP A 113 22.22 5.37 14.09
CA ASP A 113 21.40 6.46 14.66
C ASP A 113 22.20 7.38 15.59
#